data_AF-A0A939YQB8-F1
#
_entry.id   AF-A0A939YQB8-F1
#
_cell.length_a   1.000
_cell.length_b   1.000
_cell.length_c   1.000
_cell.angle_alpha   90.00
_cell.angle_beta   90.00
_cell.angle_gamma   90.00
#
_symmetry.space_group_name_H-M   'P 1'
#
loop_
_entity.id
_entity.type
_entity.pdbx_description
1 polymer ?
#
loop_
_entity_poly.entity_id
_entity_poly.type
_entity_poly.pdbx_seq_one_letter_code
_entity_poly.pdbx_strand_id
1 'polypeptide(L)'
;MKFCKKILAVLLAAALIFSVCSFSLAETRTPDVPEGYDGVVVMSVEVLPLGLDFIIPPTYVPYNEGETVAEISVRLFEEYGLSYSGGDIESFYLTALEYPNMDMLEIDVPDYLMEQLIENYCYDEEDGWDQAEPTNNMLCAGNYTYYSGWMIADNDELTPVGAGEVIVEEGHVYRWMYSIYGYGMDLGMSDGWGMFPPFENPAEGVMRSEAYTLLADVLCDDDLLAQIGAGCPAHEEYVAFADAICYQGSTQEEIDAAYDAFYAALDFGGGEVIPGDVDGNGVVDATDAVLVLRIAMHIIESDNPAADFDGNGTVDVTDALLTLRTAMGING
;
A
#
# COMPACT_ATOMS: atom_id res chain seq x y z
N MET A 1 -5.98 15.37 -31.80
CA MET A 1 -4.83 16.23 -31.46
C MET A 1 -3.83 15.34 -30.75
N LYS A 2 -2.59 15.33 -31.22
CA LYS A 2 -1.49 14.46 -30.76
C LYS A 2 -0.80 15.05 -29.55
N PHE A 3 -0.44 14.23 -28.56
CA PHE A 3 0.73 14.40 -27.70
C PHE A 3 1.06 13.04 -27.05
N CYS A 4 2.30 12.63 -26.85
CA CYS A 4 3.35 12.34 -27.83
C CYS A 4 4.13 11.11 -27.27
N LYS A 5 4.49 10.15 -28.14
CA LYS A 5 5.27 8.95 -27.82
C LYS A 5 6.75 9.28 -27.47
N LYS A 6 7.31 8.47 -26.55
CA LYS A 6 8.71 7.98 -26.47
C LYS A 6 9.86 8.99 -26.46
N ILE A 7 10.73 8.93 -25.43
CA ILE A 7 12.13 9.36 -25.53
C ILE A 7 13.07 8.23 -25.08
N LEU A 8 14.09 8.06 -25.92
CA LEU A 8 15.15 7.06 -25.93
C LEU A 8 16.37 7.54 -25.10
N ALA A 9 17.10 6.58 -24.54
CA ALA A 9 18.31 6.63 -23.72
C ALA A 9 19.49 7.54 -24.17
N VAL A 10 20.41 7.86 -23.23
CA VAL A 10 21.88 7.61 -23.28
C VAL A 10 22.63 8.16 -22.03
N LEU A 11 23.16 7.22 -21.21
CA LEU A 11 24.49 7.06 -20.58
C LEU A 11 25.14 8.09 -19.59
N LEU A 12 25.26 7.61 -18.35
CA LEU A 12 26.48 7.27 -17.56
C LEU A 12 27.00 8.22 -16.45
N ALA A 13 27.06 7.59 -15.25
CA ALA A 13 28.02 7.70 -14.14
C ALA A 13 27.73 8.66 -12.97
N ALA A 14 27.25 8.08 -11.86
CA ALA A 14 27.78 8.39 -10.52
C ALA A 14 27.58 7.19 -9.56
N ALA A 15 28.72 6.78 -9.01
CA ALA A 15 29.04 5.84 -7.94
C ALA A 15 27.93 5.21 -7.06
N LEU A 16 28.00 3.87 -7.00
CA LEU A 16 27.74 3.03 -5.82
C LEU A 16 28.25 3.67 -4.52
N ILE A 17 27.34 3.97 -3.60
CA ILE A 17 27.53 3.78 -2.16
C ILE A 17 26.25 3.09 -1.68
N PHE A 18 26.36 1.77 -1.45
CA PHE A 18 25.46 1.05 -0.56
C PHE A 18 25.59 1.70 0.82
N SER A 19 24.65 2.55 1.19
CA SER A 19 24.42 2.89 2.59
C SER A 19 23.12 2.20 2.96
N VAL A 20 23.23 1.20 3.82
CA VAL A 20 22.10 0.50 4.41
C VAL A 20 21.38 1.55 5.26
N CYS A 21 20.33 2.18 4.71
CA CYS A 21 19.39 2.93 5.50
C CYS A 21 18.70 1.90 6.40
N SER A 22 19.15 1.82 7.65
CA SER A 22 18.36 1.16 8.68
C SER A 22 17.21 2.12 8.97
N PHE A 23 16.10 1.96 8.25
CA PHE A 23 14.86 2.62 8.58
C PHE A 23 14.40 2.08 9.94
N SER A 24 14.33 2.98 10.92
CA SER A 24 13.53 2.76 12.12
C SER A 24 12.08 2.77 11.65
N LEU A 25 11.30 1.73 11.97
CA LEU A 25 9.84 1.76 11.76
C LEU A 25 9.32 3.06 12.39
N ALA A 26 8.77 3.95 11.56
CA ALA A 26 7.85 4.95 12.04
C ALA A 26 6.66 4.18 12.66
N GLU A 27 6.23 4.55 13.86
CA GLU A 27 4.92 4.09 14.33
C GLU A 27 3.89 4.52 13.30
N THR A 28 3.11 3.56 12.80
CA THR A 28 2.07 3.76 11.80
C THR A 28 1.14 4.87 12.30
N ARG A 29 0.95 5.91 11.49
CA ARG A 29 0.07 7.04 11.79
C ARG A 29 -1.39 6.63 11.57
N THR A 30 -1.80 5.57 12.27
CA THR A 30 -3.16 5.04 12.22
C THR A 30 -4.13 6.14 12.65
N PRO A 31 -5.20 6.40 11.87
CA PRO A 31 -6.17 7.42 12.21
C PRO A 31 -6.89 7.06 13.51
N ASP A 32 -7.52 8.07 14.11
CA ASP A 32 -8.38 7.87 15.28
C ASP A 32 -9.45 6.81 14.97
N VAL A 33 -9.54 5.79 15.84
CA VAL A 33 -10.57 4.76 15.73
C VAL A 33 -11.94 5.40 15.95
N PRO A 34 -12.88 5.31 14.98
CA PRO A 34 -14.20 5.91 15.11
C PRO A 34 -14.97 5.35 16.33
N GLU A 35 -15.82 6.18 16.95
CA GLU A 35 -16.62 5.78 18.11
C GLU A 35 -17.46 4.53 17.80
N GLY A 36 -17.34 3.50 18.64
CA GLY A 36 -18.09 2.24 18.51
C GLY A 36 -17.36 1.15 17.73
N TYR A 37 -16.07 1.33 17.43
CA TYR A 37 -15.19 0.33 16.86
C TYR A 37 -13.97 0.08 17.76
N ASP A 38 -13.35 -1.09 17.61
CA ASP A 38 -12.19 -1.52 18.40
C ASP A 38 -10.86 -1.21 17.70
N GLY A 39 -10.87 -1.06 16.37
CA GLY A 39 -9.68 -0.70 15.61
C GLY A 39 -9.98 -0.30 14.16
N VAL A 40 -8.92 -0.06 13.40
CA VAL A 40 -8.95 0.16 11.94
C VAL A 40 -7.92 -0.74 11.26
N VAL A 41 -8.20 -1.14 10.03
CA VAL A 41 -7.29 -1.86 9.13
C VAL A 41 -7.30 -1.19 7.77
N VAL A 42 -6.28 -1.45 6.93
CA VAL A 42 -6.26 -0.93 5.57
C VAL A 42 -6.95 -1.93 4.64
N MET A 43 -7.83 -1.43 3.78
CA MET A 43 -8.42 -2.21 2.69
C MET A 43 -8.27 -1.51 1.34
N SER A 44 -8.04 -2.28 0.28
CA SER A 44 -8.09 -1.81 -1.11
C SER A 44 -8.97 -2.72 -1.98
N VAL A 45 -9.40 -2.16 -3.11
CA VAL A 45 -10.00 -2.91 -4.22
C VAL A 45 -9.30 -2.50 -5.51
N GLU A 46 -8.64 -3.43 -6.18
CA GLU A 46 -7.76 -3.16 -7.31
C GLU A 46 -7.96 -4.10 -8.50
N VAL A 47 -7.60 -3.58 -9.68
CA VAL A 47 -7.74 -4.26 -10.98
C VAL A 47 -6.44 -4.18 -11.80
N LEU A 48 -5.29 -4.18 -11.11
CA LEU A 48 -3.96 -3.97 -11.70
C LEU A 48 -3.61 -4.92 -12.86
N PRO A 49 -4.00 -6.21 -12.87
CA PRO A 49 -3.74 -7.09 -14.01
C PRO A 49 -4.37 -6.62 -15.34
N LEU A 50 -5.41 -5.79 -15.28
CA LEU A 50 -6.02 -5.16 -16.46
C LEU A 50 -5.31 -3.86 -16.88
N GLY A 51 -4.20 -3.49 -16.24
CA GLY A 51 -3.50 -2.22 -16.50
C GLY A 51 -4.24 -1.00 -15.96
N LEU A 52 -5.02 -1.19 -14.90
CA LEU A 52 -5.87 -0.18 -14.30
C LEU A 52 -5.52 -0.02 -12.82
N ASP A 53 -5.94 1.09 -12.22
CA ASP A 53 -5.61 1.41 -10.84
C ASP A 53 -6.60 0.75 -9.84
N PHE A 54 -6.93 1.49 -8.78
CA PHE A 54 -7.88 1.10 -7.75
C PHE A 54 -9.33 1.45 -8.13
N ILE A 55 -10.27 0.56 -7.77
CA ILE A 55 -11.69 0.92 -7.63
C ILE A 55 -11.88 1.66 -6.30
N ILE A 56 -11.29 1.12 -5.23
CA ILE A 56 -11.20 1.74 -3.92
C ILE A 56 -9.72 1.79 -3.56
N PRO A 57 -9.11 2.99 -3.47
CA PRO A 57 -7.70 3.10 -3.08
C PRO A 57 -7.51 2.59 -1.64
N PRO A 58 -6.27 2.31 -1.20
CA PRO A 58 -6.01 1.95 0.19
C PRO A 58 -6.70 2.91 1.16
N THR A 59 -7.59 2.37 1.99
CA THR A 59 -8.50 3.12 2.85
C THR A 59 -8.57 2.47 4.21
N TYR A 60 -8.60 3.28 5.27
CA TYR A 60 -8.84 2.78 6.61
C TYR A 60 -10.30 2.37 6.81
N VAL A 61 -10.51 1.12 7.20
CA VAL A 61 -11.83 0.54 7.47
C VAL A 61 -11.91 0.17 8.96
N PRO A 62 -12.90 0.72 9.69
CA PRO A 62 -13.05 0.41 11.10
C PRO A 62 -13.61 -1.01 11.29
N TYR A 63 -13.24 -1.67 12.40
CA TYR A 63 -13.69 -3.02 12.74
C TYR A 63 -13.95 -3.19 14.24
N ASN A 64 -14.77 -4.18 14.61
CA ASN A 64 -14.93 -4.68 15.98
C ASN A 64 -14.23 -6.05 16.14
N GLU A 65 -13.76 -6.35 17.35
CA GLU A 65 -13.07 -7.61 17.63
C GLU A 65 -13.94 -8.82 17.24
N GLY A 66 -13.39 -9.69 16.40
CA GLY A 66 -14.05 -10.90 15.90
C GLY A 66 -14.88 -10.71 14.63
N GLU A 67 -14.94 -9.49 14.06
CA GLU A 67 -15.46 -9.30 12.69
C GLU A 67 -14.60 -10.02 11.66
N THR A 68 -15.25 -10.46 10.59
CA THR A 68 -14.64 -11.12 9.44
C THR A 68 -14.27 -10.11 8.35
N VAL A 69 -13.33 -10.47 7.49
CA VAL A 69 -12.97 -9.66 6.31
C VAL A 69 -14.18 -9.44 5.41
N ALA A 70 -15.11 -10.39 5.32
CA ALA A 70 -16.37 -10.21 4.58
C ALA A 70 -17.25 -9.09 5.14
N GLU A 71 -17.38 -8.99 6.47
CA GLU A 71 -18.20 -7.96 7.11
C GLU A 71 -17.64 -6.56 6.85
N ILE A 72 -16.33 -6.37 7.01
CA ILE A 72 -15.69 -5.07 6.74
C ILE A 72 -15.62 -4.76 5.24
N SER A 73 -15.54 -5.78 4.37
CA SER A 73 -15.62 -5.60 2.91
C SER A 73 -16.99 -5.07 2.47
N VAL A 74 -18.07 -5.66 2.98
CA VAL A 74 -19.43 -5.19 2.67
C VAL A 74 -19.63 -3.76 3.14
N ARG A 75 -19.17 -3.42 4.36
CA ARG A 75 -19.19 -2.06 4.89
C ARG A 75 -18.47 -1.08 3.95
N LEU A 76 -17.27 -1.45 3.49
CA LEU A 76 -16.49 -0.64 2.57
C LEU A 76 -17.22 -0.41 1.23
N PHE A 77 -17.79 -1.47 0.63
CA PHE A 77 -18.53 -1.35 -0.63
C PHE A 77 -19.78 -0.47 -0.48
N GLU A 78 -20.52 -0.62 0.61
CA GLU A 78 -21.69 0.21 0.93
C GLU A 78 -21.31 1.68 1.14
N GLU A 79 -20.18 1.95 1.80
CA GLU A 79 -19.66 3.30 2.01
C GLU A 79 -19.30 4.00 0.69
N TYR A 80 -18.69 3.27 -0.24
CA TYR A 80 -18.40 3.76 -1.60
C TYR A 80 -19.62 3.73 -2.54
N GLY A 81 -20.75 3.20 -2.08
CA GLY A 81 -21.99 3.09 -2.86
C GLY A 81 -21.89 2.13 -4.05
N LEU A 82 -21.03 1.10 -3.95
CA LEU A 82 -20.80 0.12 -5.01
C LEU A 82 -21.76 -1.07 -4.90
N SER A 83 -22.33 -1.47 -6.04
CA SER A 83 -23.08 -2.73 -6.13
C SER A 83 -22.14 -3.93 -6.12
N TYR A 84 -22.51 -5.01 -5.44
CA TYR A 84 -21.70 -6.23 -5.40
C TYR A 84 -22.57 -7.50 -5.38
N SER A 85 -21.94 -8.67 -5.60
CA SER A 85 -22.54 -9.99 -5.43
C SER A 85 -21.55 -10.92 -4.74
N GLY A 86 -21.88 -11.41 -3.54
CA GLY A 86 -20.95 -12.15 -2.69
C GLY A 86 -21.49 -13.41 -2.00
N GLY A 87 -22.78 -13.71 -2.15
CA GLY A 87 -23.45 -14.72 -1.33
C GLY A 87 -23.68 -14.26 0.11
N ASP A 88 -23.86 -15.21 1.03
CA ASP A 88 -24.00 -14.95 2.47
C ASP A 88 -22.64 -14.68 3.13
N ILE A 89 -22.60 -13.87 4.20
CA ILE A 89 -21.36 -13.48 4.91
C ILE A 89 -20.50 -14.68 5.33
N GLU A 90 -21.11 -15.73 5.90
CA GLU A 90 -20.38 -16.93 6.38
C GLU A 90 -19.67 -17.71 5.26
N SER A 91 -20.15 -17.58 4.01
CA SER A 91 -19.59 -18.25 2.84
C SER A 91 -19.21 -17.24 1.76
N PHE A 92 -18.81 -16.03 2.17
CA PHE A 92 -18.67 -14.90 1.27
C PHE A 92 -17.60 -15.15 0.22
N TYR A 93 -18.01 -15.04 -1.04
CA TYR A 93 -17.13 -15.10 -2.19
C TYR A 93 -17.55 -14.04 -3.20
N LEU A 94 -16.71 -13.01 -3.38
CA LEU A 94 -17.00 -11.90 -4.28
C LEU A 94 -17.03 -12.39 -5.73
N THR A 95 -18.22 -12.41 -6.33
CA THR A 95 -18.45 -12.86 -7.71
C THR A 95 -18.61 -11.70 -8.68
N ALA A 96 -19.02 -10.53 -8.19
CA ALA A 96 -19.13 -9.33 -8.99
C ALA A 96 -19.02 -8.08 -8.12
N LEU A 97 -18.36 -7.05 -8.65
CA LEU A 97 -18.27 -5.73 -8.04
C LEU A 97 -18.44 -4.67 -9.11
N GLU A 98 -19.13 -3.59 -8.76
CA GLU A 98 -19.31 -2.45 -9.64
C GLU A 98 -17.98 -1.73 -9.88
N TYR A 99 -17.68 -1.48 -11.15
CA TYR A 99 -16.61 -0.61 -11.59
C TYR A 99 -17.21 0.71 -12.10
N PRO A 100 -17.01 1.84 -11.40
CA PRO A 100 -17.53 3.13 -11.84
C PRO A 100 -16.98 3.54 -13.20
N ASN A 101 -17.82 4.10 -14.07
CA ASN A 101 -17.41 4.65 -15.38
C ASN A 101 -16.77 3.62 -16.35
N MET A 102 -17.15 2.35 -16.25
CA MET A 102 -16.64 1.27 -17.09
C MET A 102 -16.74 1.52 -18.61
N ASP A 103 -17.73 2.29 -19.08
CA ASP A 103 -17.84 2.67 -20.51
C ASP A 103 -16.67 3.53 -21.03
N MET A 104 -15.85 4.11 -20.14
CA MET A 104 -14.68 4.93 -20.47
C MET A 104 -13.35 4.20 -20.24
N LEU A 105 -13.41 2.92 -19.89
CA LEU A 105 -12.25 2.10 -19.56
C LEU A 105 -11.37 1.84 -20.78
N GLU A 106 -10.07 2.06 -20.64
CA GLU A 106 -9.06 1.60 -21.59
C GLU A 106 -8.14 0.64 -20.84
N ILE A 107 -8.26 -0.66 -21.16
CA ILE A 107 -7.46 -1.73 -20.57
C ILE A 107 -6.09 -1.75 -21.24
N ASP A 108 -5.03 -1.88 -20.43
CA ASP A 108 -3.64 -1.94 -20.89
C ASP A 108 -2.88 -3.04 -20.12
N VAL A 109 -3.25 -4.29 -20.38
CA VAL A 109 -2.65 -5.46 -19.72
C VAL A 109 -1.12 -5.45 -19.92
N PRO A 110 -0.32 -5.63 -18.85
CA PRO A 110 1.14 -5.69 -18.96
C PRO A 110 1.63 -6.76 -19.96
N ASP A 111 2.65 -6.42 -20.76
CA ASP A 111 3.15 -7.29 -21.85
C ASP A 111 3.45 -8.73 -21.40
N TYR A 112 4.08 -8.91 -20.24
CA TYR A 112 4.44 -10.24 -19.72
C TYR A 112 3.19 -11.10 -19.42
N LEU A 113 2.10 -10.47 -19.02
CA LEU A 113 0.83 -11.15 -18.73
C LEU A 113 0.04 -11.39 -20.01
N MET A 114 0.07 -10.43 -20.94
CA MET A 114 -0.53 -10.58 -22.27
C MET A 114 0.09 -11.77 -23.02
N GLU A 115 1.40 -11.99 -22.92
CA GLU A 115 2.06 -13.18 -23.48
C GLU A 115 1.43 -14.47 -22.92
N GLN A 116 1.22 -14.56 -21.61
CA GLN A 116 0.59 -15.73 -20.99
C GLN A 116 -0.86 -15.92 -21.43
N LEU A 117 -1.63 -14.84 -21.56
CA LEU A 117 -3.01 -14.89 -22.04
C LEU A 117 -3.10 -15.42 -23.48
N ILE A 118 -2.19 -15.00 -24.36
CA ILE A 118 -2.13 -15.47 -25.75
C ILE A 118 -1.68 -16.94 -25.82
N GLU A 119 -0.59 -17.29 -25.14
CA GLU A 119 -0.04 -18.66 -25.16
C GLU A 119 -1.02 -19.71 -24.63
N ASN A 120 -1.90 -19.30 -23.70
CA ASN A 120 -2.87 -20.17 -23.06
C ASN A 120 -4.30 -19.96 -23.56
N TYR A 121 -4.48 -19.35 -24.73
CA TYR A 121 -5.76 -19.20 -25.43
C TYR A 121 -6.85 -18.46 -24.62
N CYS A 122 -6.45 -17.56 -23.73
CA CYS A 122 -7.34 -16.65 -23.01
C CYS A 122 -7.59 -15.34 -23.81
N TYR A 123 -6.69 -15.03 -24.74
CA TYR A 123 -6.82 -13.90 -25.66
C TYR A 123 -6.31 -14.30 -27.06
N ASP A 124 -7.03 -13.88 -28.09
CA ASP A 124 -6.65 -14.02 -29.50
C ASP A 124 -6.64 -12.64 -30.18
N GLU A 125 -5.66 -12.38 -31.05
CA GLU A 125 -5.52 -11.07 -31.70
C GLU A 125 -6.64 -10.77 -32.71
N GLU A 126 -7.27 -11.79 -33.30
CA GLU A 126 -8.37 -11.67 -34.26
C GLU A 126 -9.74 -11.71 -33.56
N ASP A 127 -9.90 -12.65 -32.61
CA ASP A 127 -11.19 -12.93 -31.94
C ASP A 127 -11.36 -12.20 -30.59
N GLY A 128 -10.27 -11.71 -29.97
CA GLY A 128 -10.28 -11.01 -28.68
C GLY A 128 -10.28 -11.94 -27.46
N TRP A 129 -10.92 -11.49 -26.38
CA TRP A 129 -11.06 -12.22 -25.11
C TRP A 129 -11.84 -13.54 -25.24
N ASP A 130 -11.43 -14.59 -24.51
CA ASP A 130 -12.14 -15.88 -24.54
C ASP A 130 -13.48 -15.85 -23.80
N GLN A 131 -13.67 -14.87 -22.90
CA GLN A 131 -14.93 -14.60 -22.24
C GLN A 131 -15.47 -13.20 -22.53
N ALA A 132 -16.76 -13.04 -22.22
CA ALA A 132 -17.44 -11.77 -22.39
C ALA A 132 -16.80 -10.68 -21.53
N GLU A 133 -16.71 -9.49 -22.10
CA GLU A 133 -16.42 -8.27 -21.35
C GLU A 133 -17.56 -7.99 -20.35
N PRO A 134 -17.27 -7.22 -19.28
CA PRO A 134 -18.27 -6.77 -18.32
C PRO A 134 -19.48 -6.08 -18.93
N THR A 135 -20.63 -6.16 -18.26
CA THR A 135 -21.86 -5.46 -18.66
C THR A 135 -22.51 -4.78 -17.45
N ASN A 136 -23.26 -3.70 -17.68
CA ASN A 136 -23.93 -2.93 -16.63
C ASN A 136 -22.99 -2.46 -15.50
N ASN A 137 -21.75 -2.07 -15.84
CA ASN A 137 -20.71 -1.67 -14.90
C ASN A 137 -20.28 -2.75 -13.88
N MET A 138 -20.67 -4.02 -14.06
CA MET A 138 -20.31 -5.08 -13.11
C MET A 138 -19.12 -5.88 -13.63
N LEU A 139 -17.99 -5.79 -12.94
CA LEU A 139 -16.82 -6.64 -13.17
C LEU A 139 -17.03 -7.97 -12.42
N CYS A 140 -17.36 -9.02 -13.17
CA CYS A 140 -17.76 -10.33 -12.67
C CYS A 140 -16.64 -11.36 -12.83
N ALA A 141 -16.61 -12.37 -11.96
CA ALA A 141 -15.83 -13.57 -12.19
C ALA A 141 -16.20 -14.20 -13.54
N GLY A 142 -15.19 -14.56 -14.32
CA GLY A 142 -15.35 -15.01 -15.69
C GLY A 142 -15.48 -13.89 -16.74
N ASN A 143 -15.30 -12.60 -16.40
CA ASN A 143 -15.15 -11.56 -17.42
C ASN A 143 -13.71 -11.51 -17.94
N TYR A 144 -13.55 -11.23 -19.25
CA TYR A 144 -12.29 -11.30 -20.00
C TYR A 144 -11.75 -12.71 -20.17
N THR A 145 -11.55 -13.47 -19.09
CA THR A 145 -11.08 -14.85 -19.17
C THR A 145 -11.87 -15.84 -18.35
N TYR A 146 -11.83 -17.12 -18.73
CA TYR A 146 -12.50 -18.18 -17.97
C TYR A 146 -11.94 -18.31 -16.54
N TYR A 147 -10.71 -17.88 -16.33
CA TYR A 147 -9.97 -18.00 -15.07
C TYR A 147 -10.05 -16.74 -14.20
N SER A 148 -10.74 -15.71 -14.67
CA SER A 148 -10.79 -14.44 -13.97
C SER A 148 -11.73 -14.46 -12.77
N GLY A 149 -11.41 -13.64 -11.79
CA GLY A 149 -12.22 -13.52 -10.59
C GLY A 149 -11.55 -12.69 -9.51
N TRP A 150 -12.34 -12.40 -8.47
CA TRP A 150 -11.88 -11.66 -7.31
C TRP A 150 -11.15 -12.59 -6.34
N MET A 151 -9.95 -12.18 -5.96
CA MET A 151 -9.11 -12.81 -4.96
C MET A 151 -8.96 -11.86 -3.78
N ILE A 152 -8.77 -12.40 -2.58
CA ILE A 152 -8.51 -11.61 -1.38
C ILE A 152 -7.16 -12.02 -0.80
N ALA A 153 -6.31 -11.04 -0.51
CA ALA A 153 -5.09 -11.23 0.23
C ALA A 153 -5.23 -10.66 1.65
N ASP A 154 -4.53 -11.32 2.57
CA ASP A 154 -4.19 -10.81 3.89
C ASP A 154 -2.69 -10.49 3.88
N ASN A 155 -2.37 -9.21 4.02
CA ASN A 155 -1.08 -8.64 3.69
C ASN A 155 -0.65 -9.03 2.27
N ASP A 156 0.45 -9.78 2.13
CA ASP A 156 1.07 -10.17 0.87
C ASP A 156 0.87 -11.64 0.51
N GLU A 157 -0.13 -12.30 1.13
CA GLU A 157 -0.48 -13.68 0.87
C GLU A 157 -1.98 -13.85 0.58
N LEU A 158 -2.33 -14.70 -0.38
CA LEU A 158 -3.73 -15.05 -0.63
C LEU A 158 -4.32 -15.81 0.55
N THR A 159 -5.56 -15.48 0.91
CA THR A 159 -6.24 -16.17 1.99
C THR A 159 -6.55 -17.62 1.57
N PRO A 160 -6.33 -18.62 2.43
CA PRO A 160 -6.59 -20.03 2.11
C PRO A 160 -8.08 -20.41 2.16
N VAL A 161 -8.92 -19.49 2.65
CA VAL A 161 -10.36 -19.65 2.84
C VAL A 161 -11.10 -18.41 2.31
N GLY A 162 -12.43 -18.46 2.22
CA GLY A 162 -13.22 -17.30 1.83
C GLY A 162 -13.19 -16.19 2.90
N ALA A 163 -13.46 -14.95 2.51
CA ALA A 163 -13.39 -13.78 3.39
C ALA A 163 -14.34 -13.86 4.61
N GLY A 164 -15.38 -14.70 4.55
CA GLY A 164 -16.28 -14.98 5.67
C GLY A 164 -15.68 -15.81 6.81
N GLU A 165 -14.53 -16.43 6.58
CA GLU A 165 -13.81 -17.25 7.56
C GLU A 165 -12.51 -16.59 8.03
N VAL A 166 -12.10 -15.48 7.42
CA VAL A 166 -10.91 -14.72 7.79
C VAL A 166 -11.31 -13.69 8.84
N ILE A 167 -10.75 -13.80 10.04
CA ILE A 167 -10.95 -12.83 11.12
C ILE A 167 -10.03 -11.63 10.89
N VAL A 168 -10.55 -10.43 11.12
CA VAL A 168 -9.78 -9.19 11.01
C VAL A 168 -8.72 -9.14 12.11
N GLU A 169 -7.48 -8.90 11.72
CA GLU A 169 -6.32 -8.75 12.61
C GLU A 169 -5.77 -7.31 12.54
N GLU A 170 -5.45 -6.75 13.70
CA GLU A 170 -4.93 -5.39 13.81
C GLU A 170 -3.62 -5.21 13.03
N GLY A 171 -3.49 -4.11 12.29
CA GLY A 171 -2.29 -3.78 11.52
C GLY A 171 -2.16 -4.54 10.19
N HIS A 172 -3.12 -5.39 9.83
CA HIS A 172 -3.12 -6.08 8.55
C HIS A 172 -3.69 -5.22 7.42
N VAL A 173 -3.32 -5.57 6.18
CA VAL A 173 -3.81 -4.95 4.95
C VAL A 173 -4.58 -5.99 4.13
N TYR A 174 -5.87 -5.75 3.87
CA TYR A 174 -6.69 -6.66 3.06
C TYR A 174 -6.92 -6.11 1.66
N ARG A 175 -6.68 -6.93 0.63
CA ARG A 175 -6.73 -6.47 -0.77
C ARG A 175 -7.62 -7.34 -1.62
N TRP A 176 -8.72 -6.77 -2.12
CA TRP A 176 -9.51 -7.40 -3.17
C TRP A 176 -8.87 -7.13 -4.52
N MET A 177 -8.39 -8.18 -5.17
CA MET A 177 -7.64 -8.11 -6.43
C MET A 177 -8.40 -8.85 -7.52
N TYR A 178 -8.64 -8.19 -8.65
CA TYR A 178 -9.19 -8.87 -9.82
C TYR A 178 -8.09 -9.56 -10.63
N SER A 179 -8.08 -10.89 -10.59
CA SER A 179 -7.21 -11.73 -11.42
C SER A 179 -7.85 -12.00 -12.77
N ILE A 180 -7.04 -12.08 -13.82
CA ILE A 180 -7.42 -12.47 -15.17
C ILE A 180 -6.68 -13.72 -15.68
N TYR A 181 -5.75 -14.28 -14.92
CA TYR A 181 -5.00 -15.46 -15.36
C TYR A 181 -4.68 -16.45 -14.24
N GLY A 182 -4.80 -17.74 -14.57
CA GLY A 182 -4.29 -18.84 -13.73
C GLY A 182 -4.95 -18.99 -12.35
N TYR A 183 -6.16 -18.46 -12.13
CA TYR A 183 -6.79 -18.39 -10.80
C TYR A 183 -5.90 -17.68 -9.76
N GLY A 184 -5.41 -16.49 -10.11
CA GLY A 184 -4.59 -15.65 -9.24
C GLY A 184 -3.08 -15.78 -9.47
N MET A 185 -2.63 -16.51 -10.49
CA MET A 185 -1.18 -16.63 -10.78
C MET A 185 -0.57 -15.31 -11.21
N ASP A 186 -1.32 -14.48 -11.92
CA ASP A 186 -0.95 -13.12 -12.32
C ASP A 186 -0.67 -12.20 -11.12
N LEU A 187 -1.28 -12.48 -9.97
CA LEU A 187 -1.07 -11.74 -8.73
C LEU A 187 0.29 -12.02 -8.07
N GLY A 188 1.02 -13.06 -8.54
CA GLY A 188 2.33 -13.42 -7.98
C GLY A 188 2.27 -14.16 -6.64
N MET A 189 1.08 -14.58 -6.22
CA MET A 189 0.82 -15.21 -4.92
C MET A 189 0.20 -16.62 -5.02
N SER A 190 0.00 -17.11 -6.25
CA SER A 190 -0.61 -18.41 -6.53
C SER A 190 0.26 -19.20 -7.50
N ASP A 191 0.37 -20.51 -7.30
CA ASP A 191 0.98 -21.45 -8.25
C ASP A 191 -0.03 -21.99 -9.28
N GLY A 192 -1.23 -21.40 -9.34
CA GLY A 192 -2.32 -21.83 -10.19
C GLY A 192 -2.85 -23.21 -9.82
N TRP A 193 -2.71 -23.59 -8.55
CA TRP A 193 -3.11 -24.90 -8.02
C TRP A 193 -2.42 -26.07 -8.73
N GLY A 194 -1.24 -25.83 -9.30
CA GLY A 194 -0.50 -26.78 -10.12
C GLY A 194 -1.17 -27.13 -11.44
N MET A 195 -2.19 -26.37 -11.87
CA MET A 195 -2.93 -26.62 -13.12
C MET A 195 -2.31 -25.92 -14.34
N PHE A 196 -1.40 -24.98 -14.12
CA PHE A 196 -0.78 -24.15 -15.14
C PHE A 196 0.74 -24.34 -15.13
N PRO A 197 1.41 -24.15 -16.28
CA PRO A 197 2.87 -24.08 -16.30
C PRO A 197 3.34 -22.84 -15.51
N PRO A 198 4.43 -22.94 -14.74
CA PRO A 198 5.04 -21.77 -14.14
C PRO A 198 5.57 -20.84 -15.24
N PHE A 199 5.49 -19.54 -15.00
CA PHE A 199 6.07 -18.50 -15.85
C PHE A 199 6.82 -17.49 -14.99
N GLU A 200 7.69 -16.70 -15.61
CA GLU A 200 8.37 -15.61 -14.89
C GLU A 200 7.37 -14.48 -14.63
N ASN A 201 6.81 -14.44 -13.41
CA ASN A 201 5.91 -13.38 -12.99
C ASN A 201 6.69 -12.32 -12.19
N PRO A 202 6.83 -11.07 -12.70
CA PRO A 202 7.47 -9.98 -11.96
C PRO A 202 6.80 -9.65 -10.61
N ALA A 203 5.51 -9.97 -10.45
CA ALA A 203 4.78 -9.78 -9.20
C ALA A 203 5.09 -10.85 -8.13
N GLU A 204 5.80 -11.93 -8.49
CA GLU A 204 6.12 -13.01 -7.55
C GLU A 204 6.99 -12.50 -6.39
N GLY A 205 6.51 -12.68 -5.16
CA GLY A 205 7.23 -12.28 -3.95
C GLY A 205 7.29 -10.77 -3.71
N VAL A 206 6.51 -9.97 -4.44
CA VAL A 206 6.47 -8.51 -4.29
C VAL A 206 5.46 -8.11 -3.20
N MET A 207 5.98 -7.51 -2.13
CA MET A 207 5.23 -7.00 -0.98
C MET A 207 4.74 -5.59 -1.24
N ARG A 208 3.46 -5.33 -0.96
CA ARG A 208 2.75 -4.06 -1.19
C ARG A 208 2.09 -3.52 0.07
N SER A 209 1.93 -4.33 1.12
CA SER A 209 1.18 -3.96 2.31
C SER A 209 1.68 -2.64 2.93
N GLU A 210 3.00 -2.47 3.10
CA GLU A 210 3.57 -1.25 3.66
C GLU A 210 3.31 -0.01 2.78
N ALA A 211 3.49 -0.14 1.47
CA ALA A 211 3.18 0.94 0.53
C ALA A 211 1.69 1.32 0.57
N TYR A 212 0.81 0.34 0.74
CA TYR A 212 -0.63 0.60 0.80
C TYR A 212 -1.02 1.30 2.10
N THR A 213 -0.36 0.95 3.21
CA THR A 213 -0.51 1.68 4.48
C THR A 213 -0.06 3.13 4.34
N LEU A 214 1.10 3.41 3.72
CA LEU A 214 1.54 4.78 3.47
C LEU A 214 0.54 5.56 2.60
N LEU A 215 0.00 4.94 1.56
CA LEU A 215 -1.01 5.61 0.74
C LEU A 215 -2.29 5.87 1.54
N ALA A 216 -2.73 4.93 2.38
CA ALA A 216 -3.89 5.13 3.25
C ALA A 216 -3.66 6.28 4.25
N ASP A 217 -2.47 6.37 4.85
CA ASP A 217 -2.06 7.47 5.74
C ASP A 217 -2.18 8.82 5.02
N VAL A 218 -1.62 8.93 3.80
CA VAL A 218 -1.66 10.16 3.01
C VAL A 218 -3.08 10.53 2.61
N LEU A 219 -3.91 9.56 2.23
CA LEU A 219 -5.28 9.81 1.78
C LEU A 219 -6.23 10.18 2.93
N CYS A 220 -5.96 9.73 4.15
CA CYS A 220 -6.81 9.99 5.31
C CYS A 220 -6.45 11.28 6.07
N ASP A 221 -5.27 11.84 5.85
CA ASP A 221 -4.77 13.05 6.49
C ASP A 221 -4.79 14.26 5.52
N ASP A 222 -5.61 15.27 5.82
CA ASP A 222 -5.79 16.45 4.96
C ASP A 222 -4.47 17.21 4.69
N ASP A 223 -3.54 17.23 5.66
CA ASP A 223 -2.26 17.94 5.55
C ASP A 223 -1.28 17.17 4.66
N LEU A 224 -1.23 15.84 4.75
CA LEU A 224 -0.46 14.99 3.85
C LEU A 224 -1.05 15.00 2.43
N LEU A 225 -2.37 14.87 2.32
CA LEU A 225 -3.09 14.90 1.05
C LEU A 225 -2.84 16.20 0.28
N ALA A 226 -2.73 17.33 0.98
CA ALA A 226 -2.42 18.61 0.36
C ALA A 226 -1.02 18.65 -0.29
N GLN A 227 -0.07 17.86 0.20
CA GLN A 227 1.32 17.84 -0.28
C GLN A 227 1.51 17.11 -1.60
N ILE A 228 0.58 16.22 -1.98
CA ILE A 228 0.62 15.48 -3.24
C ILE A 228 -0.12 16.18 -4.39
N GLY A 229 -0.71 17.35 -4.13
CA GLY A 229 -1.38 18.16 -5.13
C GLY A 229 -0.44 18.66 -6.24
N ALA A 230 -0.98 18.87 -7.45
CA ALA A 230 -0.17 19.33 -8.58
C ALA A 230 0.56 20.65 -8.27
N GLY A 231 1.89 20.62 -8.35
CA GLY A 231 2.77 21.75 -8.05
C GLY A 231 3.24 21.84 -6.60
N CYS A 232 2.85 20.89 -5.74
CA CYS A 232 3.40 20.73 -4.40
C CYS A 232 4.73 19.93 -4.42
N PRO A 233 5.57 20.06 -3.37
CA PRO A 233 6.92 19.46 -3.36
C PRO A 233 6.94 17.94 -3.51
N ALA A 234 5.98 17.22 -2.93
CA ALA A 234 5.93 15.76 -2.96
C ALA A 234 5.20 15.18 -4.19
N HIS A 235 4.75 16.03 -5.12
CA HIS A 235 3.88 15.60 -6.22
C HIS A 235 4.60 14.67 -7.21
N GLU A 236 5.86 14.96 -7.56
CA GLU A 236 6.59 14.15 -8.54
C GLU A 236 6.90 12.76 -7.98
N GLU A 237 7.29 12.68 -6.71
CA GLU A 237 7.55 11.44 -5.99
C GLU A 237 6.26 10.66 -5.74
N TYR A 238 5.15 11.33 -5.41
CA TYR A 238 3.83 10.70 -5.32
C TYR A 238 3.43 10.05 -6.64
N VAL A 239 3.59 10.72 -7.78
CA VAL A 239 3.25 10.16 -9.09
C VAL A 239 4.10 8.93 -9.39
N ALA A 240 5.41 8.99 -9.13
CA ALA A 240 6.30 7.83 -9.31
C ALA A 240 5.92 6.66 -8.39
N PHE A 241 5.54 6.95 -7.15
CA PHE A 241 5.06 5.97 -6.19
C PHE A 241 3.73 5.35 -6.63
N ALA A 242 2.75 6.16 -7.03
CA ALA A 242 1.47 5.68 -7.53
C ALA A 242 1.65 4.79 -8.78
N ASP A 243 2.48 5.20 -9.73
CA ASP A 243 2.81 4.40 -10.91
C ASP A 243 3.44 3.06 -10.52
N ALA A 244 4.37 3.05 -9.56
CA ALA A 244 5.03 1.84 -9.10
C ALA A 244 4.05 0.85 -8.43
N ILE A 245 3.14 1.33 -7.59
CA ILE A 245 2.20 0.44 -6.88
C ILE A 245 1.00 0.00 -7.74
N CYS A 246 0.63 0.79 -8.76
CA CYS A 246 -0.47 0.47 -9.68
C CYS A 246 -0.02 -0.38 -10.88
N TYR A 247 1.28 -0.44 -11.17
CA TYR A 247 1.78 -1.36 -12.19
C TYR A 247 1.97 -2.77 -11.60
N GLN A 248 1.14 -3.73 -12.05
CA GLN A 248 1.21 -5.13 -11.61
C GLN A 248 2.60 -5.75 -11.81
N GLY A 249 3.33 -5.32 -12.84
CA GLY A 249 4.67 -5.84 -13.16
C GLY A 249 5.83 -5.20 -12.40
N SER A 250 5.57 -4.30 -11.45
CA SER A 250 6.63 -3.68 -10.64
C SER A 250 7.34 -4.71 -9.77
N THR A 251 8.65 -4.60 -9.73
CA THR A 251 9.53 -5.38 -8.86
C THR A 251 9.57 -4.79 -7.44
N GLN A 252 10.03 -5.58 -6.47
CA GLN A 252 10.22 -5.09 -5.09
C GLN A 252 11.15 -3.86 -5.05
N GLU A 253 12.25 -3.88 -5.81
CA GLU A 253 13.22 -2.77 -5.84
C GLU A 253 12.59 -1.47 -6.36
N GLU A 254 11.68 -1.55 -7.35
CA GLU A 254 10.99 -0.38 -7.89
C GLU A 254 9.98 0.19 -6.87
N ILE A 255 9.23 -0.67 -6.18
CA ILE A 255 8.30 -0.24 -5.13
C ILE A 255 9.06 0.36 -3.95
N ASP A 256 10.11 -0.30 -3.45
CA ASP A 256 10.91 0.19 -2.31
C ASP A 256 11.55 1.53 -2.63
N ALA A 257 12.13 1.69 -3.83
CA ALA A 257 12.75 2.95 -4.22
C ALA A 257 11.74 4.09 -4.36
N ALA A 258 10.54 3.80 -4.88
CA ALA A 258 9.48 4.79 -5.01
C ALA A 258 8.86 5.14 -3.64
N TYR A 259 8.71 4.15 -2.76
CA TYR A 259 8.29 4.34 -1.37
C TYR A 259 9.26 5.24 -0.62
N ASP A 260 10.56 4.91 -0.62
CA ASP A 260 11.59 5.70 0.08
C ASP A 260 11.63 7.15 -0.41
N ALA A 261 11.52 7.36 -1.73
CA ALA A 261 11.51 8.69 -2.32
C ALA A 261 10.24 9.48 -1.92
N PHE A 262 9.08 8.85 -1.98
CA PHE A 262 7.82 9.49 -1.62
C PHE A 262 7.74 9.79 -0.13
N TYR A 263 8.09 8.82 0.72
CA TYR A 263 8.15 9.00 2.16
C TYR A 263 9.09 10.15 2.54
N ALA A 264 10.28 10.23 1.92
CA ALA A 264 11.22 11.31 2.18
C ALA A 264 10.74 12.69 1.69
N ALA A 265 9.82 12.74 0.73
CA ALA A 265 9.24 13.97 0.20
C ALA A 265 8.08 14.50 1.05
N LEU A 266 7.44 13.64 1.85
CA LEU A 266 6.37 14.01 2.76
C LEU A 266 6.89 14.72 4.01
N ASP A 267 6.28 15.84 4.34
CA ASP A 267 6.38 16.48 5.65
C ASP A 267 5.27 15.91 6.54
N PHE A 268 5.62 14.98 7.40
CA PHE A 268 4.69 14.39 8.37
C PHE A 268 4.28 15.35 9.50
N GLY A 269 4.54 16.66 9.39
CA GLY A 269 4.11 17.62 10.39
C GLY A 269 4.98 17.58 11.64
N GLY A 270 6.29 17.45 11.44
CA GLY A 270 7.28 17.80 12.46
C GLY A 270 7.24 19.31 12.72
N GLY A 271 6.19 19.78 13.41
CA GLY A 271 6.16 21.12 13.99
C GLY A 271 7.43 21.33 14.81
N GLU A 272 7.99 22.54 14.75
CA GLU A 272 9.06 23.07 15.62
C GLU A 272 9.80 22.00 16.45
N VAL A 273 11.00 21.56 16.03
CA VAL A 273 11.85 20.58 16.75
C VAL A 273 11.65 20.72 18.26
N ILE A 274 10.88 19.80 18.85
CA ILE A 274 10.63 19.79 20.29
C ILE A 274 11.87 19.14 20.89
N PRO A 275 12.70 19.86 21.67
CA PRO A 275 13.87 19.25 22.28
C PRO A 275 13.43 18.06 23.14
N GLY A 276 14.00 16.90 22.84
CA GLY A 276 13.67 15.64 23.49
C GLY A 276 12.57 14.80 22.86
N ASP A 277 11.92 15.20 21.77
CA ASP A 277 10.98 14.38 21.00
C ASP A 277 11.72 13.75 19.81
N VAL A 278 12.34 12.60 20.05
CA VAL A 278 13.31 11.98 19.12
C VAL A 278 12.63 11.04 18.13
N ASP A 279 11.46 10.51 18.48
CA ASP A 279 10.64 9.73 17.55
C ASP A 279 9.69 10.59 16.70
N GLY A 280 9.51 11.87 17.03
CA GLY A 280 8.75 12.82 16.25
C GLY A 280 7.24 12.69 16.45
N ASN A 281 6.81 12.09 17.55
CA ASN A 281 5.40 11.83 17.86
C ASN A 281 4.67 13.06 18.45
N GLY A 282 5.38 14.17 18.69
CA GLY A 282 4.85 15.41 19.25
C GLY A 282 4.82 15.47 20.79
N VAL A 283 5.32 14.45 21.49
CA VAL A 283 5.24 14.26 22.94
C VAL A 283 6.59 13.80 23.49
N VAL A 284 7.18 14.57 24.42
CA VAL A 284 8.40 14.16 25.11
C VAL A 284 8.08 13.17 26.23
N ASP A 285 8.44 11.90 26.06
CA ASP A 285 8.19 10.83 27.03
C ASP A 285 9.45 9.98 27.39
N ALA A 286 9.25 8.88 28.12
CA ALA A 286 10.36 8.04 28.58
C ALA A 286 11.01 7.23 27.45
N THR A 287 10.29 6.98 26.35
CA THR A 287 10.76 6.32 25.14
C THR A 287 11.80 7.17 24.45
N ASP A 288 11.55 8.48 24.33
CA ASP A 288 12.52 9.43 23.80
C ASP A 288 13.81 9.47 24.63
N ALA A 289 13.69 9.50 25.95
CA ALA A 289 14.86 9.53 26.83
C ALA A 289 15.76 8.30 26.64
N VAL A 290 15.17 7.14 26.34
CA VAL A 290 15.90 5.93 26.00
C VAL A 290 16.54 6.03 24.61
N LEU A 291 15.86 6.64 23.63
CA LEU A 291 16.43 6.90 22.30
C LEU A 291 17.63 7.84 22.38
N VAL A 292 17.50 8.99 23.07
CA VAL A 292 18.63 9.91 23.31
C VAL A 292 19.79 9.21 23.99
N LEU A 293 19.52 8.36 25.00
CA LEU A 293 20.57 7.61 25.70
C LEU A 293 21.30 6.64 24.76
N ARG A 294 20.58 5.99 23.85
CA ARG A 294 21.18 5.09 22.85
C ARG A 294 22.03 5.85 21.83
N ILE A 295 21.59 7.04 21.42
CA ILE A 295 22.36 7.94 20.53
C ILE A 295 23.64 8.42 21.25
N ALA A 296 23.52 8.90 22.48
CA ALA A 296 24.64 9.35 23.31
C ALA A 296 25.67 8.23 23.60
N MET A 297 25.22 6.98 23.64
CA MET A 297 26.08 5.80 23.82
C MET A 297 26.65 5.24 22.51
N HIS A 298 26.35 5.87 21.35
CA HIS A 298 26.70 5.38 20.02
C HIS A 298 26.24 3.93 19.77
N ILE A 299 25.12 3.54 20.39
CA ILE A 299 24.45 2.26 20.11
C ILE A 299 23.68 2.38 18.79
N ILE A 300 23.15 3.57 18.52
CA ILE A 300 22.49 3.95 17.26
C ILE A 300 23.12 5.26 16.78
N GLU A 301 23.27 5.42 15.46
CA GLU A 301 23.71 6.67 14.85
C GLU A 301 22.48 7.43 14.34
N SER A 302 22.34 8.69 14.75
CA SER A 302 21.21 9.57 14.37
C SER A 302 21.67 11.03 14.40
N ASP A 303 21.27 11.79 13.39
CA ASP A 303 21.48 13.25 13.30
C ASP A 303 20.22 14.03 13.71
N ASN A 304 19.29 13.41 14.46
CA ASN A 304 18.05 14.07 14.89
C ASN A 304 18.36 15.27 15.81
N PRO A 305 18.01 16.51 15.40
CA PRO A 305 18.28 17.70 16.21
C PRO A 305 17.52 17.73 17.54
N ALA A 306 16.42 16.97 17.69
CA ALA A 306 15.69 16.84 18.95
C ALA A 306 16.51 16.08 20.02
N ALA A 307 17.52 15.32 19.63
CA ALA A 307 18.37 14.57 20.57
C ALA A 307 19.38 15.46 21.32
N ASP A 308 19.70 16.65 20.80
CA ASP A 308 20.52 17.68 21.47
C ASP A 308 19.58 18.60 22.28
N PHE A 309 19.11 18.09 23.42
CA PHE A 309 18.08 18.74 24.24
C PHE A 309 18.54 20.12 24.73
N ASP A 310 19.82 20.26 25.12
CA ASP A 310 20.35 21.52 25.65
C ASP A 310 20.91 22.49 24.59
N GLY A 311 20.97 22.05 23.32
CA GLY A 311 21.38 22.83 22.17
C GLY A 311 22.88 23.18 22.15
N ASN A 312 23.72 22.37 22.79
CA ASN A 312 25.16 22.60 22.88
C ASN A 312 25.94 22.10 21.64
N GLY A 313 25.25 21.41 20.72
CA GLY A 313 25.80 20.84 19.49
C GLY A 313 26.38 19.43 19.64
N THR A 314 26.15 18.75 20.77
CA THR A 314 26.59 17.37 21.03
C THR A 314 25.52 16.60 21.79
N VAL A 315 25.16 15.41 21.30
CA VAL A 315 24.23 14.51 21.99
C VAL A 315 24.99 13.67 23.02
N ASP A 316 24.75 13.91 24.30
CA ASP A 316 25.35 13.17 25.41
C ASP A 316 24.33 12.73 26.48
N VAL A 317 24.81 12.09 27.56
CA VAL A 317 23.94 11.57 28.63
C VAL A 317 23.18 12.67 29.39
N THR A 318 23.62 13.92 29.26
CA THR A 318 22.95 15.11 29.78
C THR A 318 21.64 15.35 29.05
N ASP A 319 21.63 15.22 27.73
CA ASP A 319 20.41 15.34 26.92
C ASP A 319 19.40 14.27 27.31
N ALA A 320 19.83 13.01 27.42
CA ALA A 320 18.96 11.92 27.83
C ALA A 320 18.34 12.16 29.23
N LEU A 321 19.10 12.75 30.15
CA LEU A 321 18.62 13.09 31.48
C LEU A 321 17.62 14.27 31.45
N LEU A 322 17.84 15.25 30.59
CA LEU A 322 16.93 16.39 30.41
C LEU A 322 15.62 15.93 29.76
N THR A 323 15.68 15.09 28.73
CA THR A 323 14.51 14.43 28.12
C THR A 323 13.70 13.66 29.17
N LEU A 324 14.36 12.82 29.97
CA LEU A 324 13.68 12.03 31.02
C LEU A 324 13.02 12.93 32.09
N ARG A 325 13.65 14.04 32.46
CA ARG A 325 13.07 14.97 33.45
C ARG A 325 11.84 15.66 32.90
N THR A 326 11.88 16.06 31.64
CA THR A 326 10.76 16.66 30.91
C THR A 326 9.60 15.67 30.81
N ALA A 327 9.88 14.42 30.42
CA ALA A 327 8.91 13.33 30.39
C ALA A 327 8.22 13.08 31.74
N MET A 328 8.94 13.28 32.84
CA MET A 328 8.40 13.12 34.20
C MET A 328 7.71 14.38 34.75
N GLY A 329 7.67 15.48 33.99
CA GLY A 329 7.14 16.78 34.44
C GLY A 329 7.95 17.41 35.58
N ILE A 330 9.22 17.01 35.75
CA ILE A 330 10.11 17.53 36.79
C ILE A 330 10.89 18.70 36.22
N ASN A 331 10.25 19.88 36.18
CA ASN A 331 10.91 21.11 35.72
C ASN A 331 11.99 21.53 36.73
N GLY A 332 13.21 21.76 36.22
CA GLY A 332 14.31 22.43 36.92
C GLY A 332 14.29 23.94 36.71
#